data_AF-A0A1K0IBT5-F1
#
_entry.id   AF-A0A1K0IBT5-F1
#
_cell.length_a   1.000
_cell.length_b   1.000
_cell.length_c   1.000
_cell.angle_alpha   90.00
_cell.angle_beta   90.00
_cell.angle_gamma   90.00
#
_symmetry.space_group_name_H-M   'P 1'
#
loop_
_entity.id
_entity.type
_entity.pdbx_description
1 polymer ?
#
loop_
_entity_poly.entity_id
_entity_poly.type
_entity_poly.pdbx_seq_one_letter_code
_entity_poly.pdbx_strand_id
1 'polypeptide(L)'
;MGWVAAWALLWGAATVAAGVAWFGQPLGFQLMAVLLVLVFALVNGISVGMVDQNPISSAFVLSVILMAAAGLRAPHVGLIAATVLLVATAEASDMQQDRSTGWRLGSDRMVQFGYQVAGIVVGALVAVAMARLFMHAYPVLALDQTSLPADQQPARWTSAMTYKIVGVLHGLAQSRAGQHVAVATGLALGLATAVLRKAILGRPAWQRFAQASRRGRVADFLLDAVILPSPYASSFGGFVNLAAAGWMAAGGAVASVAAAVARPARPAQGLPQDMSTASLVGGGLIAGDALAALAIGVAGLLSATWG
;
A
#
# COMPACT_ATOMS: atom_id res chain seq x y z
N MET A 1 -12.76 -23.21 10.46
CA MET A 1 -12.72 -21.87 11.08
C MET A 1 -11.84 -21.87 12.34
N GLY A 2 -12.06 -22.75 13.33
CA GLY A 2 -11.29 -22.76 14.58
C GLY A 2 -9.77 -22.90 14.43
N TRP A 3 -9.28 -23.70 13.48
CA TRP A 3 -7.84 -23.87 13.26
C TRP A 3 -7.14 -22.59 12.74
N VAL A 4 -7.83 -21.77 11.93
CA VAL A 4 -7.29 -20.49 11.40
C VAL A 4 -7.14 -19.48 12.53
N ALA A 5 -8.13 -19.41 13.42
CA ALA A 5 -8.06 -18.56 14.59
C ALA A 5 -6.92 -19.00 15.53
N ALA A 6 -6.78 -20.32 15.77
CA ALA A 6 -5.68 -20.85 16.55
C ALA A 6 -4.31 -20.55 15.92
N TRP A 7 -4.19 -20.68 14.59
CA TRP A 7 -2.99 -20.32 13.83
C TRP A 7 -2.64 -18.84 13.98
N ALA A 8 -3.61 -17.94 13.76
CA ALA A 8 -3.41 -16.51 13.89
C ALA A 8 -3.02 -16.09 15.32
N LEU A 9 -3.65 -16.69 16.33
CA LEU A 9 -3.32 -16.45 17.74
C LEU A 9 -1.91 -16.95 18.08
N LEU A 10 -1.53 -18.14 17.62
CA LEU A 10 -0.21 -18.71 17.84
C LEU A 10 0.88 -17.80 17.25
N TRP A 11 0.76 -17.43 15.98
CA TRP A 11 1.76 -16.61 15.30
C TRP A 11 1.75 -15.15 15.76
N GLY A 12 0.59 -14.62 16.12
CA GLY A 12 0.48 -13.31 16.79
C GLY A 12 1.23 -13.31 18.13
N ALA A 13 1.01 -14.32 18.97
CA ALA A 13 1.72 -14.46 20.24
C ALA A 13 3.23 -14.67 20.03
N ALA A 14 3.64 -15.48 19.05
CA ALA A 14 5.05 -15.68 18.69
C ALA A 14 5.72 -14.37 18.25
N THR A 15 5.03 -13.55 17.46
CA THR A 15 5.52 -12.22 17.02
C THR A 15 5.70 -11.26 18.19
N VAL A 16 4.78 -11.29 19.17
CA VAL A 16 4.91 -10.50 20.40
C VAL A 16 6.10 -11.00 21.23
N ALA A 17 6.19 -12.31 21.46
CA ALA A 17 7.27 -12.92 22.22
C ALA A 17 8.65 -12.65 21.61
N ALA A 18 8.79 -12.79 20.29
CA ALA A 18 10.03 -12.48 19.57
C ALA A 18 10.41 -10.99 19.70
N GLY A 19 9.44 -10.08 19.57
CA GLY A 19 9.66 -8.65 19.76
C GLY A 19 10.22 -8.32 21.15
N VAL A 20 9.63 -8.90 22.19
CA VAL A 20 10.07 -8.68 23.58
C VAL A 20 11.43 -9.34 23.83
N ALA A 21 11.58 -10.61 23.46
CA ALA A 21 12.75 -11.42 23.82
C ALA A 21 14.01 -11.05 23.04
N TRP A 22 13.90 -10.74 21.75
CA TRP A 22 15.06 -10.52 20.89
C TRP A 22 15.34 -9.04 20.59
N PHE A 23 14.30 -8.20 20.60
CA PHE A 23 14.42 -6.79 20.23
C PHE A 23 14.15 -5.81 21.39
N GLY A 24 13.98 -6.33 22.61
CA GLY A 24 13.75 -5.51 23.81
C GLY A 24 12.50 -4.63 23.72
N GLN A 25 11.52 -5.03 22.91
CA GLN A 25 10.34 -4.19 22.67
C GLN A 25 9.44 -4.14 23.90
N PRO A 26 8.96 -2.96 24.31
CA PRO A 26 7.93 -2.86 25.33
C PRO A 26 6.66 -3.61 24.89
N LEU A 27 6.15 -4.49 25.76
CA LEU A 27 5.01 -5.35 25.48
C LEU A 27 3.78 -4.57 24.96
N GLY A 28 3.50 -3.41 25.56
CA GLY A 28 2.35 -2.58 25.19
C GLY A 28 2.35 -2.15 23.72
N PHE A 29 3.48 -1.67 23.21
CA PHE A 29 3.59 -1.23 21.81
C PHE A 29 3.56 -2.40 20.83
N GLN A 30 4.12 -3.54 21.21
CA GLN A 30 4.08 -4.75 20.39
C GLN A 30 2.66 -5.34 20.29
N LEU A 31 1.91 -5.36 21.40
CA LEU A 31 0.49 -5.75 21.39
C LEU A 31 -0.35 -4.78 20.55
N MET A 32 -0.09 -3.48 20.68
CA MET A 32 -0.77 -2.48 19.88
C MET A 32 -0.48 -2.66 18.38
N ALA A 33 0.76 -2.97 17.99
CA ALA A 33 1.10 -3.28 16.60
C ALA A 33 0.24 -4.43 16.04
N VAL A 34 0.18 -5.55 16.76
CA VAL A 34 -0.62 -6.72 16.34
C VAL A 34 -2.12 -6.40 16.29
N LEU A 35 -2.64 -5.60 17.21
CA LEU A 35 -4.03 -5.18 17.17
C LEU A 35 -4.33 -4.26 15.97
N LEU A 36 -3.41 -3.35 15.67
CA LEU A 36 -3.52 -2.48 14.50
C LEU A 36 -3.45 -3.28 13.19
N VAL A 37 -2.71 -4.39 13.13
CA VAL A 37 -2.71 -5.29 11.95
C VAL A 37 -4.13 -5.75 11.60
N LEU A 38 -4.94 -6.12 12.60
CA LEU A 38 -6.31 -6.59 12.36
C LEU A 38 -7.18 -5.53 11.67
N VAL A 39 -6.91 -4.25 11.95
CA VAL A 39 -7.63 -3.11 11.35
C VAL A 39 -7.06 -2.79 9.98
N PHE A 40 -5.75 -2.61 9.88
CA PHE A 40 -5.11 -2.16 8.64
C PHE A 40 -5.07 -3.24 7.56
N ALA A 41 -5.06 -4.53 7.90
CA ALA A 41 -5.20 -5.60 6.92
C ALA A 41 -6.53 -5.53 6.15
N LEU A 42 -7.62 -5.10 6.81
CA LEU A 42 -8.91 -4.88 6.16
C LEU A 42 -8.87 -3.67 5.23
N VAL A 43 -8.33 -2.55 5.71
CA VAL A 43 -8.24 -1.30 4.93
C VAL A 43 -7.36 -1.49 3.70
N ASN A 44 -6.20 -2.12 3.86
CA ASN A 44 -5.25 -2.37 2.79
C ASN A 44 -5.79 -3.40 1.80
N GLY A 45 -6.48 -4.44 2.30
CA GLY A 45 -7.17 -5.41 1.45
C GLY A 45 -8.23 -4.78 0.53
N ILE A 46 -9.07 -3.90 1.08
CA ILE A 46 -10.05 -3.14 0.29
C ILE A 46 -9.36 -2.26 -0.75
N SER A 47 -8.31 -1.55 -0.34
CA SER A 47 -7.54 -0.68 -1.25
C SER A 47 -6.96 -1.46 -2.42
N VAL A 48 -6.30 -2.58 -2.14
CA VAL A 48 -5.71 -3.45 -3.18
C VAL A 48 -6.79 -4.02 -4.10
N GLY A 49 -7.94 -4.41 -3.56
CA GLY A 49 -9.08 -4.86 -4.37
C GLY A 49 -9.66 -3.78 -5.30
N MET A 50 -9.55 -2.49 -4.94
CA MET A 50 -10.13 -1.39 -5.73
C MET A 50 -9.17 -0.76 -6.74
N VAL A 51 -7.91 -0.57 -6.36
CA VAL A 51 -6.94 0.23 -7.12
C VAL A 51 -5.62 -0.51 -7.38
N ASP A 52 -5.53 -1.79 -7.05
CA ASP A 52 -4.30 -2.59 -7.11
C ASP A 52 -3.13 -1.98 -6.31
N GLN A 53 -3.47 -1.16 -5.31
CA GLN A 53 -2.50 -0.41 -4.51
C GLN A 53 -2.65 -0.70 -3.02
N ASN A 54 -1.51 -0.98 -2.40
CA ASN A 54 -1.40 -1.23 -0.97
C ASN A 54 -0.86 0.00 -0.21
N PRO A 55 -1.64 0.68 0.65
CA PRO A 55 -1.20 1.84 1.42
C PRO A 55 -0.34 1.46 2.65
N ILE A 56 0.52 0.43 2.53
CA ILE A 56 1.38 -0.08 3.60
C ILE A 56 2.23 1.01 4.27
N SER A 57 2.78 1.93 3.49
CA SER A 57 3.62 3.01 4.03
C SER A 57 2.82 3.98 4.91
N SER A 58 1.56 4.25 4.56
CA SER A 58 0.66 5.08 5.36
C SER A 58 0.22 4.34 6.63
N ALA A 59 -0.03 3.04 6.52
CA ALA A 59 -0.37 2.19 7.66
C ALA A 59 0.79 2.17 8.69
N PHE A 60 2.04 2.07 8.23
CA PHE A 60 3.22 2.23 9.07
C PHE A 60 3.24 3.59 9.78
N VAL A 61 3.13 4.69 9.03
CA VAL A 61 3.22 6.05 9.58
C VAL A 61 2.11 6.31 10.60
N LEU A 62 0.87 5.94 10.30
CA LEU A 62 -0.24 6.07 11.25
C LEU A 62 0.00 5.25 12.51
N SER A 63 0.54 4.04 12.38
CA SER A 63 0.87 3.21 13.54
C SER A 63 1.87 3.91 14.44
N VAL A 64 2.96 4.44 13.89
CA VAL A 64 3.95 5.21 14.64
C VAL A 64 3.33 6.43 15.32
N ILE A 65 2.46 7.19 14.63
CA ILE A 65 1.77 8.35 15.19
C ILE A 65 0.85 7.95 16.36
N LEU A 66 0.11 6.85 16.24
CA LEU A 66 -0.74 6.33 17.31
C LEU A 66 0.11 5.87 18.51
N MET A 67 1.25 5.21 18.25
CA MET A 67 2.18 4.83 19.31
C MET A 67 2.73 6.07 20.03
N ALA A 68 3.08 7.11 19.26
CA ALA A 68 3.56 8.38 19.77
C ALA A 68 2.53 9.07 20.65
N ALA A 69 1.28 9.08 20.21
CA ALA A 69 0.15 9.57 21.00
C ALA A 69 -0.04 8.77 22.30
N ALA A 70 0.24 7.46 22.28
CA ALA A 70 0.26 6.60 23.45
C ALA A 70 1.56 6.70 24.30
N GLY A 71 2.47 7.61 23.96
CA GLY A 71 3.67 7.90 24.75
C GLY A 71 4.98 7.33 24.19
N LEU A 72 4.99 6.76 22.99
CA LEU A 72 6.21 6.30 22.34
C LEU A 72 7.16 7.48 22.05
N ARG A 73 8.37 7.42 22.59
CA ARG A 73 9.45 8.39 22.33
C ARG A 73 10.67 7.78 21.64
N ALA A 74 10.86 6.47 21.78
CA ALA A 74 12.01 5.76 21.25
C ALA A 74 11.81 5.39 19.77
N PRO A 75 12.61 5.93 18.83
CA PRO A 75 12.43 5.66 17.40
C PRO A 75 12.63 4.18 17.03
N HIS A 76 13.58 3.49 17.67
CA HIS A 76 13.85 2.08 17.40
C HIS A 76 12.66 1.18 17.78
N VAL A 77 11.94 1.50 18.87
CA VAL A 77 10.71 0.78 19.26
C VAL A 77 9.62 1.01 18.23
N GLY A 78 9.42 2.26 17.80
CA GLY A 78 8.47 2.58 16.74
C GLY A 78 8.77 1.87 15.43
N LEU A 79 10.04 1.79 15.05
CA LEU A 79 10.48 1.10 13.84
C LEU A 79 10.12 -0.39 13.87
N ILE A 80 10.53 -1.11 14.92
CA ILE A 80 10.29 -2.56 15.00
C ILE A 80 8.78 -2.85 15.10
N ALA A 81 8.06 -2.13 15.96
CA ALA A 81 6.63 -2.34 16.16
C ALA A 81 5.83 -2.03 14.87
N ALA A 82 6.14 -0.94 14.17
CA ALA A 82 5.45 -0.60 12.92
C ALA A 82 5.89 -1.48 11.73
N THR A 83 7.09 -2.07 11.76
CA THR A 83 7.53 -3.08 10.77
C THR A 83 6.68 -4.35 10.85
N VAL A 84 6.32 -4.81 12.05
CA VAL A 84 5.37 -5.93 12.22
C VAL A 84 4.08 -5.65 11.45
N LEU A 85 3.56 -4.43 11.59
CA LEU A 85 2.36 -4.02 10.89
C LEU A 85 2.57 -3.95 9.38
N LEU A 86 3.68 -3.36 8.93
CA LEU A 86 3.99 -3.23 7.52
C LEU A 86 4.06 -4.60 6.83
N VAL A 87 4.79 -5.55 7.40
CA VAL A 87 4.93 -6.90 6.84
C VAL A 87 3.60 -7.64 6.88
N ALA A 88 2.93 -7.68 8.04
CA ALA A 88 1.69 -8.43 8.17
C ALA A 88 0.56 -7.88 7.28
N THR A 89 0.49 -6.56 7.08
CA THR A 89 -0.50 -5.96 6.18
C THR A 89 -0.15 -6.15 4.70
N ALA A 90 1.14 -6.19 4.35
CA ALA A 90 1.57 -6.56 3.00
C ALA A 90 1.15 -7.99 2.66
N GLU A 91 1.52 -8.96 3.52
CA GLU A 91 1.16 -10.37 3.35
C GLU A 91 -0.35 -10.59 3.34
N ALA A 92 -1.09 -9.91 4.22
CA ALA A 92 -2.55 -10.03 4.23
C ALA A 92 -3.20 -9.55 2.91
N SER A 93 -2.64 -8.53 2.27
CA SER A 93 -3.10 -8.06 0.96
C SER A 93 -2.74 -9.04 -0.16
N ASP A 94 -1.52 -9.55 -0.16
CA ASP A 94 -1.05 -10.55 -1.15
C ASP A 94 -1.90 -11.82 -1.07
N MET A 95 -2.13 -12.34 0.14
CA MET A 95 -2.99 -13.49 0.38
C MET A 95 -4.43 -13.29 -0.11
N GLN A 96 -4.96 -12.07 -0.09
CA GLN A 96 -6.28 -11.76 -0.62
C GLN A 96 -6.30 -11.78 -2.16
N GLN A 97 -5.26 -11.24 -2.80
CA GLN A 97 -5.12 -11.27 -4.25
C GLN A 97 -4.98 -12.71 -4.74
N ASP A 98 -4.11 -13.48 -4.13
CA ASP A 98 -3.91 -14.90 -4.43
C ASP A 98 -5.17 -15.72 -4.23
N ARG A 99 -5.93 -15.46 -3.15
CA ARG A 99 -7.23 -16.11 -2.95
C ARG A 99 -8.19 -15.79 -4.10
N SER A 100 -8.20 -14.55 -4.58
CA SER A 100 -9.08 -14.12 -5.68
C SER A 100 -8.68 -14.79 -7.00
N THR A 101 -7.37 -14.85 -7.30
CA THR A 101 -6.81 -15.52 -8.47
C THR A 101 -7.04 -17.02 -8.40
N GLY A 102 -6.75 -17.62 -7.26
CA GLY A 102 -6.93 -19.02 -6.96
C GLY A 102 -8.36 -19.51 -7.13
N TRP A 103 -9.35 -18.70 -6.71
CA TRP A 103 -10.76 -19.00 -6.95
C TRP A 103 -11.11 -19.00 -8.45
N ARG A 104 -10.54 -18.07 -9.24
CA ARG A 104 -10.76 -18.02 -10.69
C ARG A 104 -10.11 -19.19 -11.43
N LEU A 105 -8.95 -19.64 -10.95
CA LEU A 105 -8.23 -20.79 -11.49
C LEU A 105 -8.76 -22.14 -10.97
N GLY A 106 -9.74 -22.12 -10.06
CA GLY A 106 -10.33 -23.33 -9.49
C GLY A 106 -9.38 -24.14 -8.60
N SER A 107 -8.32 -23.53 -8.06
CA SER A 107 -7.36 -24.25 -7.21
C SER A 107 -7.82 -24.36 -5.75
N ASP A 108 -7.33 -25.40 -5.08
CA ASP A 108 -7.66 -25.68 -3.69
C ASP A 108 -7.05 -24.63 -2.73
N ARG A 109 -7.87 -24.13 -1.80
CA ARG A 109 -7.49 -23.05 -0.89
C ARG A 109 -6.47 -23.47 0.17
N MET A 110 -6.51 -24.73 0.61
CA MET A 110 -5.58 -25.23 1.63
C MET A 110 -4.20 -25.44 1.02
N VAL A 111 -4.15 -25.92 -0.22
CA VAL A 111 -2.90 -26.04 -0.99
C VAL A 111 -2.30 -24.66 -1.25
N GLN A 112 -3.10 -23.68 -1.69
CA GLN A 112 -2.65 -22.28 -1.86
C GLN A 112 -2.06 -21.70 -0.57
N PHE A 113 -2.78 -21.85 0.55
CA PHE A 113 -2.30 -21.40 1.86
C PHE A 113 -0.96 -22.06 2.23
N GLY A 114 -0.80 -23.37 1.98
CA GLY A 114 0.46 -24.08 2.22
C GLY A 114 1.63 -23.51 1.40
N TYR A 115 1.41 -23.23 0.10
CA TYR A 115 2.43 -22.61 -0.74
C TYR A 115 2.78 -21.18 -0.31
N GLN A 116 1.82 -20.40 0.15
CA GLN A 116 2.08 -19.06 0.69
C GLN A 116 2.93 -19.11 1.95
N VAL A 117 2.61 -19.99 2.90
CA VAL A 117 3.42 -20.17 4.11
C VAL A 117 4.85 -20.58 3.74
N ALA A 118 5.02 -21.52 2.80
CA ALA A 118 6.34 -21.91 2.32
C ALA A 118 7.07 -20.73 1.62
N GLY A 119 6.34 -19.98 0.79
CA GLY A 119 6.82 -18.79 0.10
C GLY A 119 7.32 -17.70 1.06
N ILE A 120 6.58 -17.42 2.14
CA ILE A 120 6.97 -16.46 3.18
C ILE A 120 8.27 -16.90 3.86
N VAL A 121 8.40 -18.19 4.21
CA VAL A 121 9.61 -18.71 4.85
C VAL A 121 10.82 -18.59 3.94
N VAL A 122 10.72 -19.06 2.69
CA VAL A 122 11.81 -18.97 1.71
C VAL A 122 12.13 -17.52 1.38
N GLY A 123 11.10 -16.71 1.16
CA GLY A 123 11.19 -15.28 0.88
C GLY A 123 11.90 -14.52 1.98
N ALA A 124 11.60 -14.79 3.25
CA ALA A 124 12.28 -14.18 4.38
C ALA A 124 13.79 -14.49 4.40
N LEU A 125 14.17 -15.75 4.14
CA LEU A 125 15.58 -16.15 4.08
C LEU A 125 16.31 -15.48 2.90
N VAL A 126 15.69 -15.48 1.72
CA VAL A 126 16.24 -14.86 0.51
C VAL A 126 16.34 -13.34 0.68
N ALA A 127 15.34 -12.70 1.27
CA ALA A 127 15.34 -11.26 1.53
C ALA A 127 16.52 -10.85 2.43
N VAL A 128 16.80 -11.63 3.49
CA VAL A 128 17.97 -11.37 4.36
C VAL A 128 19.28 -11.55 3.59
N ALA A 129 19.40 -12.61 2.78
CA ALA A 129 20.60 -12.84 1.97
C ALA A 129 20.83 -11.70 0.95
N MET A 130 19.77 -11.30 0.24
CA MET A 130 19.81 -10.19 -0.71
C MET A 130 20.10 -8.87 -0.03
N ALA A 131 19.46 -8.56 1.10
CA ALA A 131 19.76 -7.34 1.84
C ALA A 131 21.24 -7.27 2.25
N ARG A 132 21.83 -8.37 2.73
CA ARG A 132 23.27 -8.42 3.03
C ARG A 132 24.14 -8.22 1.80
N LEU A 133 23.80 -8.88 0.69
CA LEU A 133 24.53 -8.74 -0.57
C LEU A 133 24.48 -7.28 -1.09
N PHE A 134 23.30 -6.67 -1.12
CA PHE A 134 23.12 -5.29 -1.57
C PHE A 134 23.85 -4.29 -0.67
N MET A 135 23.77 -4.44 0.66
CA MET A 135 24.49 -3.58 1.60
C MET A 135 26.01 -3.72 1.45
N HIS A 136 26.51 -4.90 1.08
CA HIS A 136 27.92 -5.12 0.81
C HIS A 136 28.37 -4.54 -0.54
N ALA A 137 27.57 -4.75 -1.60
CA ALA A 137 27.85 -4.28 -2.95
C ALA A 137 27.69 -2.75 -3.10
N TYR A 138 26.78 -2.15 -2.33
CA TYR A 138 26.47 -0.72 -2.36
C TYR A 138 26.59 -0.09 -0.97
N PRO A 139 27.82 0.19 -0.48
CA PRO A 139 28.05 0.79 0.83
C PRO A 139 27.34 2.14 1.02
N VAL A 140 27.02 2.83 -0.09
CA VAL A 140 26.23 4.07 -0.11
C VAL A 140 24.86 3.91 0.56
N LEU A 141 24.30 2.69 0.61
CA LEU A 141 23.03 2.38 1.29
C LEU A 141 23.13 2.47 2.82
N ALA A 142 24.34 2.46 3.39
CA ALA A 142 24.55 2.65 4.82
C ALA A 142 24.51 4.13 5.25
N LEU A 143 24.51 5.06 4.29
CA LEU A 143 24.44 6.48 4.58
C LEU A 143 23.02 6.88 5.01
N ASP A 144 22.91 7.65 6.09
CA ASP A 144 21.65 8.29 6.45
C ASP A 144 21.36 9.47 5.52
N GLN A 145 20.64 9.20 4.43
CA GLN A 145 20.26 10.20 3.43
C GLN A 145 19.45 11.36 4.02
N THR A 146 18.79 11.18 5.16
CA THR A 146 17.99 12.24 5.80
C THR A 146 18.84 13.32 6.46
N SER A 147 20.12 13.02 6.72
CA SER A 147 21.10 13.96 7.23
C SER A 147 21.90 14.68 6.14
N LEU A 148 21.76 14.25 4.87
CA LEU A 148 22.54 14.77 3.75
C LEU A 148 21.78 15.90 3.02
N PRO A 149 22.46 16.99 2.62
CA PRO A 149 21.93 17.98 1.69
C PRO A 149 21.43 17.34 0.39
N ALA A 150 20.37 17.90 -0.20
CA ALA A 150 19.67 17.29 -1.35
C ALA A 150 20.58 17.08 -2.58
N ASP A 151 21.57 17.94 -2.77
CA ASP A 151 22.59 17.86 -3.83
C ASP A 151 23.64 16.77 -3.58
N GLN A 152 23.76 16.28 -2.34
CA GLN A 152 24.70 15.23 -1.92
C GLN A 152 24.03 13.86 -1.79
N GLN A 153 22.70 13.78 -1.99
CA GLN A 153 21.98 12.52 -1.91
C GLN A 153 22.24 11.67 -3.17
N PRO A 154 22.47 10.36 -3.01
CA PRO A 154 22.69 9.48 -4.15
C PRO A 154 21.41 9.38 -4.99
N ALA A 155 21.37 10.03 -6.15
CA ALA A 155 20.19 10.13 -7.01
C ALA A 155 19.55 8.76 -7.34
N ARG A 156 20.37 7.70 -7.46
CA ARG A 156 19.93 6.34 -7.82
C ARG A 156 19.32 5.54 -6.67
N TRP A 157 19.46 5.99 -5.41
CA TRP A 157 19.04 5.24 -4.22
C TRP A 157 18.06 6.01 -3.34
N THR A 158 17.36 6.98 -3.94
CA THR A 158 16.32 7.75 -3.24
C THR A 158 15.09 6.87 -3.03
N SER A 159 14.69 6.69 -1.76
CA SER A 159 13.53 5.87 -1.39
C SER A 159 12.50 6.74 -0.66
N ALA A 160 11.36 6.99 -1.31
CA ALA A 160 10.23 7.69 -0.70
C ALA A 160 9.75 7.01 0.60
N MET A 161 9.85 5.67 0.66
CA MET A 161 9.53 4.89 1.84
C MET A 161 10.49 5.16 3.00
N THR A 162 11.78 5.32 2.70
CA THR A 162 12.79 5.70 3.70
C THR A 162 12.48 7.08 4.28
N TYR A 163 12.17 8.06 3.44
CA TYR A 163 11.77 9.40 3.92
C TYR A 163 10.52 9.38 4.79
N LYS A 164 9.51 8.56 4.46
CA LYS A 164 8.30 8.42 5.28
C LYS A 164 8.59 7.82 6.64
N ILE A 165 9.27 6.68 6.66
CA ILE A 165 9.55 5.89 7.85
C ILE A 165 10.53 6.63 8.75
N VAL A 166 11.68 7.03 8.20
CA VAL A 166 12.71 7.73 8.96
C VAL A 166 12.20 9.11 9.36
N GLY A 167 11.50 9.83 8.49
CA GLY A 167 10.95 11.15 8.80
C GLY A 167 9.98 11.16 9.98
N VAL A 168 9.02 10.21 10.03
CA VAL A 168 8.08 10.14 11.17
C VAL A 168 8.80 9.74 12.46
N LEU A 169 9.73 8.79 12.39
CA LEU A 169 10.49 8.31 13.54
C LEU A 169 11.47 9.38 14.07
N HIS A 170 12.12 10.13 13.19
CA HIS A 170 12.95 11.27 13.54
C HIS A 170 12.11 12.40 14.16
N GLY A 171 10.89 12.60 13.65
CA GLY A 171 9.90 13.50 14.25
C GLY A 171 9.42 13.09 15.64
N LEU A 172 9.61 11.83 16.08
CA LEU A 172 9.38 11.44 17.47
C LEU A 172 10.47 11.94 18.41
N ALA A 173 11.71 12.01 17.90
CA ALA A 173 12.87 12.43 18.68
C ALA A 173 12.99 13.96 18.79
N GLN A 174 12.32 14.72 17.92
CA GLN A 174 12.40 16.18 17.87
C GLN A 174 11.00 16.81 17.97
N SER A 175 10.75 17.59 19.03
CA SER A 175 9.52 18.39 19.13
C SER A 175 9.55 19.55 18.14
N ARG A 176 9.00 19.37 16.93
CA ARG A 176 8.87 20.45 15.95
C ARG A 176 7.59 21.23 16.17
N ALA A 177 7.70 22.55 16.32
CA ALA A 177 6.55 23.44 16.41
C ALA A 177 5.66 23.27 15.16
N GLY A 178 4.35 23.09 15.36
CA GLY A 178 3.37 22.93 14.28
C GLY A 178 3.14 21.50 13.77
N GLN A 179 3.96 20.51 14.15
CA GLN A 179 3.78 19.11 13.68
C GLN A 179 2.42 18.53 14.10
N HIS A 180 1.99 18.77 15.33
CA HIS A 180 0.68 18.32 15.82
C HIS A 180 -0.48 18.98 15.06
N VAL A 181 -0.34 20.26 14.68
CA VAL A 181 -1.33 20.99 13.89
C VAL A 181 -1.39 20.44 12.46
N ALA A 182 -0.24 20.09 11.86
CA ALA A 182 -0.20 19.48 10.54
C ALA A 182 -0.88 18.09 10.53
N VAL A 183 -0.58 17.25 11.54
CA VAL A 183 -1.23 15.94 11.69
C VAL A 183 -2.74 16.09 11.92
N ALA A 184 -3.15 16.99 12.82
CA ALA A 184 -4.57 17.24 13.10
C ALA A 184 -5.31 17.75 11.87
N THR A 185 -4.70 18.68 11.12
CA THR A 185 -5.26 19.21 9.86
C THR A 185 -5.42 18.10 8.83
N GLY A 186 -4.39 17.26 8.64
CA GLY A 186 -4.46 16.12 7.72
C GLY A 186 -5.55 15.12 8.08
N LEU A 187 -5.71 14.81 9.36
CA LEU A 187 -6.78 13.94 9.87
C LEU A 187 -8.17 14.56 9.65
N ALA A 188 -8.32 15.85 9.95
CA ALA A 188 -9.58 16.57 9.79
C ALA A 188 -10.00 16.64 8.31
N LEU A 189 -9.07 16.94 7.40
CA LEU A 189 -9.32 16.95 5.96
C LEU A 189 -9.69 15.55 5.46
N GLY A 190 -8.95 14.52 5.85
CA GLY A 190 -9.28 13.13 5.48
C GLY A 190 -10.66 12.70 5.95
N LEU A 191 -11.01 13.04 7.20
CA LEU A 191 -12.33 12.74 7.77
C LEU A 191 -13.45 13.52 7.06
N ALA A 192 -13.25 14.82 6.82
CA ALA A 192 -14.21 15.67 6.13
C ALA A 192 -14.48 15.14 4.71
N THR A 193 -13.43 14.80 3.96
CA THR A 193 -13.54 14.18 2.62
C THR A 193 -14.33 12.86 2.67
N ALA A 194 -14.03 11.98 3.64
CA ALA A 194 -14.73 10.71 3.78
C ALA A 194 -16.22 10.88 4.12
N VAL A 195 -16.55 11.83 5.00
CA VAL A 195 -17.93 12.16 5.37
C VAL A 195 -18.67 12.78 4.18
N LEU A 196 -18.08 13.75 3.50
CA LEU A 196 -18.67 14.41 2.33
C LEU A 196 -18.93 13.41 1.20
N ARG A 197 -17.99 12.51 0.90
CA ARG A 197 -18.22 11.42 -0.08
C ARG A 197 -19.44 10.60 0.26
N LYS A 198 -19.53 10.08 1.49
CA LYS A 198 -20.67 9.26 1.92
C LYS A 198 -21.98 10.05 1.88
N ALA A 199 -21.94 11.32 2.29
CA ALA A 199 -23.11 12.18 2.33
C ALA A 199 -23.61 12.59 0.93
N ILE A 200 -22.73 12.68 -0.08
CA ILE A 200 -23.11 13.10 -1.44
C ILE A 200 -23.31 11.88 -2.34
N LEU A 201 -22.26 11.06 -2.55
CA LEU A 201 -22.27 9.92 -3.47
C LEU A 201 -23.17 8.77 -2.99
N GLY A 202 -23.41 8.69 -1.68
CA GLY A 202 -24.34 7.72 -1.08
C GLY A 202 -25.81 8.10 -1.22
N ARG A 203 -26.16 9.33 -1.65
CA ARG A 203 -27.57 9.74 -1.75
C ARG A 203 -28.24 9.12 -2.98
N PRO A 204 -29.43 8.49 -2.84
CA PRO A 204 -30.18 7.95 -3.97
C PRO A 204 -30.56 9.00 -5.01
N ALA A 205 -30.72 10.27 -4.61
CA ALA A 205 -30.96 11.37 -5.55
C ALA A 205 -29.74 11.65 -6.44
N TRP A 206 -28.53 11.63 -5.86
CA TRP A 206 -27.28 11.82 -6.61
C TRP A 206 -27.06 10.66 -7.59
N GLN A 207 -27.22 9.43 -7.12
CA GLN A 207 -27.05 8.23 -7.96
C GLN A 207 -28.00 8.23 -9.16
N ARG A 208 -29.27 8.63 -8.96
CA ARG A 208 -30.23 8.80 -10.06
C ARG A 208 -29.79 9.88 -11.04
N PHE A 209 -29.32 11.03 -10.56
CA PHE A 209 -28.80 12.09 -11.42
C PHE A 209 -27.58 11.64 -12.25
N ALA A 210 -26.62 10.98 -11.60
CA ALA A 210 -25.40 10.47 -12.22
C ALA A 210 -25.72 9.47 -13.35
N GLN A 211 -26.71 8.60 -13.14
CA GLN A 211 -27.10 7.58 -14.13
C GLN A 211 -28.04 8.12 -15.22
N ALA A 212 -28.82 9.16 -14.95
CA ALA A 212 -29.89 9.64 -15.84
C ALA A 212 -29.38 10.31 -17.14
N SER A 213 -28.17 10.86 -17.18
CA SER A 213 -27.71 11.61 -18.35
C SER A 213 -26.19 11.57 -18.54
N ARG A 214 -25.74 11.90 -19.77
CA ARG A 214 -24.31 12.05 -20.06
C ARG A 214 -23.65 13.14 -19.21
N ARG A 215 -24.37 14.24 -18.97
CA ARG A 215 -23.90 15.33 -18.08
C ARG A 215 -23.79 14.85 -16.63
N GLY A 216 -24.74 14.03 -16.17
CA GLY A 216 -24.70 13.39 -14.86
C GLY A 216 -23.48 12.51 -14.68
N ARG A 217 -23.16 11.65 -15.65
CA ARG A 217 -21.96 10.79 -15.60
C ARG A 217 -20.65 11.57 -15.58
N VAL A 218 -20.56 12.66 -16.35
CA VAL A 218 -19.37 13.54 -16.35
C VAL A 218 -19.24 14.26 -15.00
N ALA A 219 -20.34 14.75 -14.44
CA ALA A 219 -20.33 15.40 -13.12
C ALA A 219 -19.94 14.42 -12.01
N ASP A 220 -20.42 13.18 -12.07
CA ASP A 220 -20.05 12.10 -11.14
C ASP A 220 -18.55 11.76 -11.24
N PHE A 221 -18.02 11.61 -12.45
CA PHE A 221 -16.60 11.41 -12.68
C PHE A 221 -15.74 12.56 -12.16
N LEU A 222 -16.09 13.82 -12.45
CA LEU A 222 -15.33 14.98 -11.98
C LEU A 222 -15.38 15.12 -10.46
N LEU A 223 -16.54 14.84 -9.85
CA LEU A 223 -16.70 14.85 -8.41
C LEU A 223 -15.85 13.74 -7.77
N ASP A 224 -15.87 12.53 -8.32
CA ASP A 224 -15.14 11.37 -7.79
C ASP A 224 -13.64 11.42 -8.04
N ALA A 225 -13.18 11.94 -9.20
CA ALA A 225 -11.77 11.91 -9.58
C ALA A 225 -10.99 13.17 -9.21
N VAL A 226 -11.65 14.34 -9.13
CA VAL A 226 -10.97 15.64 -8.98
C VAL A 226 -11.34 16.35 -7.68
N ILE A 227 -12.64 16.45 -7.36
CA ILE A 227 -13.11 17.30 -6.25
C ILE A 227 -13.11 16.55 -4.91
N LEU A 228 -13.63 15.32 -4.89
CA LEU A 228 -13.74 14.45 -3.73
C LEU A 228 -13.11 13.07 -4.04
N PRO A 229 -11.79 13.03 -4.36
CA PRO A 229 -11.09 11.79 -4.60
C PRO A 229 -11.27 10.83 -3.44
N SER A 230 -11.32 9.53 -3.75
CA SER A 230 -11.38 8.53 -2.70
C SER A 230 -10.17 8.68 -1.76
N PRO A 231 -10.32 8.46 -0.45
CA PRO A 231 -9.19 8.48 0.47
C PRO A 231 -8.06 7.53 0.07
N TYR A 232 -8.41 6.43 -0.62
CA TYR A 232 -7.47 5.49 -1.20
C TYR A 232 -6.65 6.10 -2.34
N ALA A 233 -7.27 6.89 -3.23
CA ALA A 233 -6.57 7.62 -4.28
C ALA A 233 -5.68 8.75 -3.71
N SER A 234 -6.10 9.44 -2.65
CA SER A 234 -5.26 10.45 -1.98
C SER A 234 -4.02 9.85 -1.32
N SER A 235 -4.03 8.56 -0.95
CA SER A 235 -2.85 7.86 -0.44
C SER A 235 -1.71 7.73 -1.46
N PHE A 236 -2.03 7.92 -2.75
CA PHE A 236 -1.11 7.84 -3.88
C PHE A 236 -0.45 9.20 -4.21
N GLY A 237 -1.25 10.27 -4.36
CA GLY A 237 -0.80 11.56 -4.88
C GLY A 237 0.06 12.44 -3.95
N GLY A 238 0.10 12.14 -2.65
CA GLY A 238 0.91 12.92 -1.69
C GLY A 238 2.38 12.53 -1.60
N PHE A 239 2.79 11.43 -2.23
CA PHE A 239 4.04 10.74 -1.87
C PHE A 239 4.80 10.07 -3.00
N VAL A 240 4.12 9.74 -4.09
CA VAL A 240 4.76 9.31 -5.33
C VAL A 240 5.15 10.57 -6.08
N ASN A 241 6.28 10.55 -6.82
CA ASN A 241 6.66 11.73 -7.60
C ASN A 241 5.50 12.09 -8.56
N LEU A 242 5.36 13.37 -8.89
CA LEU A 242 4.23 13.86 -9.67
C LEU A 242 4.10 13.17 -11.04
N ALA A 243 5.20 12.74 -11.64
CA ALA A 243 5.19 12.04 -12.93
C ALA A 243 4.61 10.62 -12.81
N ALA A 244 5.06 9.83 -11.83
CA ALA A 244 4.50 8.50 -11.56
C ALA A 244 3.05 8.59 -11.06
N ALA A 245 2.71 9.63 -10.30
CA ALA A 245 1.33 9.91 -9.91
C ALA A 245 0.45 10.23 -11.13
N GLY A 246 0.95 11.08 -12.04
CA GLY A 246 0.30 11.44 -13.29
C GLY A 246 0.13 10.25 -14.23
N TRP A 247 1.10 9.33 -14.28
CA TRP A 247 1.03 8.15 -15.13
C TRP A 247 -0.10 7.19 -14.72
N MET A 248 -0.22 6.87 -13.43
CA MET A 248 -1.32 6.00 -12.98
C MET A 248 -2.68 6.71 -13.09
N ALA A 249 -2.73 8.02 -12.85
CA ALA A 249 -3.93 8.82 -13.08
C ALA A 249 -4.36 8.81 -14.57
N ALA A 250 -3.40 8.88 -15.49
CA ALA A 250 -3.65 8.76 -16.93
C ALA A 250 -4.22 7.38 -17.29
N GLY A 251 -3.66 6.30 -16.73
CA GLY A 251 -4.20 4.94 -16.91
C GLY A 251 -5.66 4.81 -16.49
N GLY A 252 -6.04 5.36 -15.32
CA GLY A 252 -7.42 5.38 -14.84
C GLY A 252 -8.37 6.25 -15.69
N ALA A 253 -7.89 7.40 -16.16
CA ALA A 253 -8.66 8.26 -17.06
C ALA A 253 -8.91 7.58 -18.42
N VAL A 254 -7.89 6.92 -18.98
CA VAL A 254 -8.01 6.15 -20.24
C VAL A 254 -9.00 4.99 -20.07
N ALA A 255 -8.96 4.26 -18.95
CA ALA A 255 -9.94 3.21 -18.66
C ALA A 255 -11.37 3.76 -18.63
N SER A 256 -11.58 4.90 -17.96
CA SER A 256 -12.89 5.55 -17.86
C SER A 256 -13.42 6.03 -19.21
N VAL A 257 -12.54 6.58 -20.05
CA VAL A 257 -12.89 6.97 -21.43
C VAL A 257 -13.20 5.74 -22.28
N ALA A 258 -12.38 4.69 -22.20
CA ALA A 258 -12.61 3.44 -22.91
C ALA A 258 -13.96 2.80 -22.53
N ALA A 259 -14.31 2.81 -21.24
CA ALA A 259 -15.61 2.35 -20.76
C ALA A 259 -16.77 3.20 -21.30
N ALA A 260 -16.59 4.52 -21.41
CA ALA A 260 -17.61 5.43 -21.90
C ALA A 260 -17.85 5.35 -23.42
N VAL A 261 -16.83 4.90 -24.17
CA VAL A 261 -16.88 4.76 -25.64
C VAL A 261 -17.23 3.33 -26.07
N ALA A 262 -16.91 2.32 -25.26
CA ALA A 262 -17.26 0.94 -25.54
C ALA A 262 -18.78 0.75 -25.64
N ARG A 263 -19.23 0.00 -26.65
CA ARG A 263 -20.62 -0.47 -26.72
C ARG A 263 -20.90 -1.34 -25.48
N PRO A 264 -22.10 -1.28 -24.88
CA PRO A 264 -22.44 -2.14 -23.75
C PRO A 264 -22.31 -3.60 -24.17
N ALA A 265 -21.19 -4.22 -23.81
CA ALA A 265 -21.01 -5.65 -23.95
C ALA A 265 -21.93 -6.34 -22.95
N ARG A 266 -22.54 -7.47 -23.33
CA ARG A 266 -23.26 -8.32 -22.38
C ARG A 266 -22.34 -8.54 -21.17
N PRO A 267 -22.77 -8.24 -19.94
CA PRO A 267 -21.94 -8.53 -18.77
C PRO A 267 -21.60 -10.01 -18.84
N ALA A 268 -20.31 -10.32 -18.96
CA ALA A 268 -19.82 -11.68 -18.89
C ALA A 268 -20.30 -12.22 -17.53
N GLN A 269 -21.22 -13.19 -17.57
CA GLN A 269 -21.90 -13.68 -16.38
C GLN A 269 -20.86 -14.12 -15.35
N GLY A 270 -20.87 -13.47 -14.18
CA GLY A 270 -20.03 -13.83 -13.04
C GLY A 270 -18.71 -13.06 -12.88
N LEU A 271 -18.39 -12.08 -13.74
CA LEU A 271 -17.22 -11.22 -13.52
C LEU A 271 -17.57 -9.97 -12.68
N PRO A 272 -16.81 -9.68 -11.60
CA PRO A 272 -16.88 -8.42 -10.86
C PRO A 272 -16.70 -7.19 -11.77
N GLN A 273 -17.34 -6.05 -11.44
CA GLN A 273 -17.36 -4.84 -12.29
C GLN A 273 -15.97 -4.22 -12.51
N ASP A 274 -15.09 -4.39 -11.53
CA ASP A 274 -13.66 -4.05 -11.49
C ASP A 274 -12.79 -4.89 -12.47
N MET A 275 -13.37 -5.92 -13.09
CA MET A 275 -12.70 -6.80 -14.05
C MET A 275 -13.19 -6.65 -15.50
N SER A 276 -13.80 -5.51 -15.83
CA SER A 276 -14.28 -5.24 -17.18
C SER A 276 -13.13 -5.09 -18.19
N THR A 277 -13.42 -5.24 -19.50
CA THR A 277 -12.45 -4.98 -20.58
C THR A 277 -11.82 -3.59 -20.50
N ALA A 278 -12.55 -2.59 -19.99
CA ALA A 278 -12.03 -1.25 -19.78
C ALA A 278 -10.97 -1.19 -18.65
N SER A 279 -11.17 -1.99 -17.59
CA SER A 279 -10.19 -2.17 -16.52
C SER A 279 -8.88 -2.79 -17.04
N LEU A 280 -8.97 -3.77 -17.95
CA LEU A 280 -7.81 -4.38 -18.60
C LEU A 280 -7.02 -3.41 -19.50
N VAL A 281 -7.69 -2.46 -20.16
CA VAL A 281 -7.02 -1.43 -20.98
C VAL A 281 -6.23 -0.45 -20.11
N GLY A 282 -6.83 0.02 -19.01
CA GLY A 282 -6.13 0.90 -18.06
C GLY A 282 -5.00 0.18 -17.33
N GLY A 283 -5.27 -1.01 -16.80
CA GLY A 283 -4.29 -1.86 -16.12
C GLY A 283 -3.15 -2.28 -17.03
N GLY A 284 -3.41 -2.58 -18.30
CA GLY A 284 -2.39 -2.90 -19.29
C GLY A 284 -1.47 -1.72 -19.62
N LEU A 285 -1.99 -0.49 -19.62
CA LEU A 285 -1.18 0.72 -19.80
C LEU A 285 -0.27 0.98 -18.59
N ILE A 286 -0.76 0.71 -17.38
CA ILE A 286 0.02 0.81 -16.14
C ILE A 286 1.07 -0.31 -16.05
N ALA A 287 0.73 -1.54 -16.46
CA ALA A 287 1.64 -2.69 -16.48
C ALA A 287 2.78 -2.54 -17.52
N GLY A 288 2.64 -1.64 -18.49
CA GLY A 288 3.66 -1.32 -19.48
C GLY A 288 5.00 -0.89 -18.87
N ASP A 289 4.98 -0.17 -17.74
CA ASP A 289 6.20 0.25 -17.03
C ASP A 289 6.95 -0.93 -16.42
N ALA A 290 6.23 -1.91 -15.85
CA ALA A 290 6.83 -3.12 -15.31
C ALA A 290 7.47 -3.97 -16.42
N LEU A 291 6.81 -4.06 -17.58
CA LEU A 291 7.35 -4.75 -18.76
C LEU A 291 8.56 -4.03 -19.34
N ALA A 292 8.55 -2.70 -19.39
CA ALA A 292 9.70 -1.90 -19.82
C ALA A 292 10.89 -2.05 -18.85
N ALA A 293 10.63 -1.97 -17.54
CA ALA A 293 11.66 -2.18 -16.52
C ALA A 293 12.25 -3.60 -16.59
N LEU A 294 11.41 -4.62 -16.78
CA LEU A 294 11.87 -6.00 -16.99
C LEU A 294 12.72 -6.12 -18.26
N ALA A 295 12.28 -5.55 -19.38
CA ALA A 295 13.01 -5.60 -20.64
C ALA A 295 14.37 -4.87 -20.55
N ILE A 296 14.42 -3.70 -19.92
CA ILE A 296 15.66 -2.97 -19.65
C ILE A 296 16.56 -3.76 -18.71
N GLY A 297 16.00 -4.37 -17.65
CA GLY A 297 16.74 -5.21 -16.71
C GLY A 297 17.37 -6.43 -17.39
N VAL A 298 16.61 -7.12 -18.24
CA VAL A 298 17.10 -8.26 -19.04
C VAL A 298 18.16 -7.81 -20.04
N ALA A 299 17.94 -6.70 -20.75
CA ALA A 299 18.93 -6.15 -21.68
C ALA A 299 20.23 -5.75 -20.96
N GLY A 300 20.11 -5.15 -19.78
CA GLY A 300 21.24 -4.82 -18.90
C GLY A 300 22.00 -6.07 -18.46
N LEU A 301 21.28 -7.10 -18.02
CA LEU A 301 21.88 -8.38 -17.61
C LEU A 301 22.61 -9.05 -18.78
N LEU A 302 21.98 -9.12 -19.95
CA LEU A 302 22.58 -9.69 -21.15
C LEU A 302 23.84 -8.93 -21.55
N SER A 303 23.81 -7.59 -21.48
CA SER A 303 24.98 -6.75 -21.78
C SER A 303 26.14 -6.95 -20.80
N ALA A 304 25.84 -7.22 -19.52
CA ALA A 304 26.85 -7.50 -18.49
C ALA A 304 27.42 -8.92 -18.56
N THR A 305 26.70 -9.87 -19.16
CA THR A 305 27.16 -11.26 -19.34
C THR A 305 27.85 -11.52 -20.67
N TRP A 306 27.62 -10.67 -21.68
CA TRP A 306 28.18 -10.82 -23.03
C TRP A 306 29.18 -9.73 -23.43
N GLY A 307 29.41 -8.73 -22.57
CA GLY A 307 30.50 -7.75 -22.67
C GLY A 307 31.67 -8.12 -21.78
#